data_AF-A0A6V7I7U0-F1
#
_entry.id   AF-A0A6V7I7U0-F1
#
_cell.length_a   1.000
_cell.length_b   1.000
_cell.length_c   1.000
_cell.angle_alpha   90.00
_cell.angle_beta   90.00
_cell.angle_gamma   90.00
#
_symmetry.space_group_name_H-M   'P 1'
#
loop_
_entity.id
_entity.type
_entity.pdbx_description
1 polymer ?
#
loop_
_entity_poly.entity_id
_entity_poly.type
_entity_poly.pdbx_seq_one_letter_code
_entity_poly.pdbx_strand_id
1 'polypeptide(L)'
;NMAWNVQTEWMRLCSSVTRKEVERAVNRCKTKEILNVQTPDARFMDIAMCIHYRGDYQTFNDRLAKFDSVTLDVLRNVADKYLYDQCPVVVALGRIENLPDYNFLRIYMYQFRR
;
A
#
# COMPACT_ATOMS: atom_id res chain seq x y z
N ASN A 1 15.99 -6.86 13.04
CA ASN A 1 15.32 -5.58 13.36
C ASN A 1 14.10 -5.41 12.48
N MET A 2 12.90 -5.27 13.05
CA MET A 2 11.64 -5.19 12.28
C MET A 2 11.59 -3.97 11.35
N ALA A 3 11.98 -2.79 11.84
CA ALA A 3 11.98 -1.55 11.06
C ALA A 3 12.86 -1.65 9.80
N TRP A 4 14.06 -2.22 9.94
CA TRP A 4 14.98 -2.43 8.82
C TRP A 4 14.37 -3.30 7.70
N ASN A 5 13.73 -4.41 8.07
CA ASN A 5 13.10 -5.30 7.08
C ASN A 5 11.99 -4.59 6.31
N VAL A 6 11.16 -3.80 7.01
CA VAL A 6 10.09 -3.01 6.38
C VAL A 6 10.66 -1.99 5.38
N GLN A 7 11.68 -1.23 5.78
CA GLN A 7 12.29 -0.22 4.91
C GLN A 7 13.00 -0.85 3.72
N THR A 8 13.66 -1.99 3.91
CA THR A 8 14.29 -2.75 2.83
C THR A 8 13.25 -3.19 1.79
N GLU A 9 12.11 -3.70 2.23
CA GLU A 9 11.02 -4.08 1.34
C GLU A 9 10.40 -2.88 0.62
N TRP A 10 10.27 -1.72 1.29
CA TRP A 10 9.81 -0.49 0.63
C TRP A 10 10.77 -0.03 -0.47
N MET A 11 12.08 -0.09 -0.22
CA MET A 11 13.07 0.23 -1.25
C MET A 11 13.03 -0.78 -2.39
N ARG A 12 12.80 -2.07 -2.10
CA ARG A 12 12.60 -3.12 -3.11
C ARG A 12 11.40 -2.84 -4.00
N LEU A 13 10.30 -2.32 -3.44
CA LEU A 13 9.13 -1.92 -4.22
C LEU A 13 9.45 -0.78 -5.20
N CYS A 14 10.34 0.14 -4.82
CA CYS A 14 10.76 1.26 -5.66
C CYS A 14 11.72 0.83 -6.78
N SER A 15 12.59 -0.17 -6.54
CA SER A 15 13.67 -0.55 -7.47
C SER A 15 13.39 -1.86 -8.23
N SER A 16 13.17 -2.96 -7.53
CA SER A 16 13.30 -4.33 -8.05
C SER A 16 12.03 -5.18 -7.95
N VAL A 17 10.85 -4.55 -7.82
CA VAL A 17 9.57 -5.26 -7.89
C VAL A 17 9.39 -5.97 -9.24
N THR A 18 8.86 -7.20 -9.20
CA THR A 18 8.64 -8.04 -10.39
C THR A 18 7.19 -8.03 -10.86
N ARG A 19 6.96 -8.23 -12.17
CA ARG A 19 5.60 -8.26 -12.74
C ARG A 19 4.71 -9.31 -12.08
N LYS A 20 5.26 -10.51 -11.83
CA LYS A 20 4.54 -11.61 -11.17
C LYS A 20 4.06 -11.24 -9.77
N GLU A 21 4.85 -10.49 -9.01
CA GLU A 21 4.44 -10.02 -7.69
C GLU A 21 3.29 -9.01 -7.79
N VAL A 22 3.33 -8.11 -8.77
CA VAL A 22 2.26 -7.14 -9.04
C VAL A 22 0.96 -7.85 -9.41
N GLU A 23 1.00 -8.78 -10.38
CA GLU A 23 -0.17 -9.57 -10.79
C GLU A 23 -0.78 -10.34 -9.62
N ARG A 24 0.06 -10.97 -8.79
CA ARG A 24 -0.39 -11.67 -7.57
C ARG A 24 -1.02 -10.71 -6.56
N ALA A 25 -0.45 -9.52 -6.38
CA ALA A 25 -0.98 -8.51 -5.47
C ALA A 25 -2.34 -7.98 -5.96
N VAL A 26 -2.47 -7.69 -7.26
CA VAL A 26 -3.72 -7.29 -7.91
C VAL A 26 -4.81 -8.34 -7.68
N ASN A 27 -4.50 -9.61 -7.92
CA ASN A 27 -5.44 -10.70 -7.68
C ASN A 27 -5.85 -10.79 -6.20
N ARG A 28 -4.90 -10.62 -5.27
CA ARG A 28 -5.18 -10.62 -3.83
C ARG A 28 -6.07 -9.43 -3.42
N CYS A 29 -5.87 -8.25 -4.00
CA CYS A 29 -6.72 -7.08 -3.77
C CYS A 29 -8.14 -7.32 -4.29
N LYS A 30 -8.30 -7.86 -5.49
CA LYS A 30 -9.61 -8.22 -6.05
C LYS A 30 -10.35 -9.23 -5.17
N THR A 31 -9.68 -10.29 -4.73
CA THR A 31 -10.27 -11.28 -3.82
C THR A 31 -10.68 -10.66 -2.49
N LYS A 32 -9.84 -9.78 -1.91
CA LYS A 32 -10.16 -9.08 -0.67
C LYS A 32 -11.42 -8.22 -0.82
N GLU A 33 -11.55 -7.49 -1.92
CA GLU A 33 -12.74 -6.67 -2.18
C GLU A 33 -14.01 -7.52 -2.27
N ILE A 34 -13.94 -8.69 -2.92
CA ILE A 34 -15.08 -9.63 -3.00
C ILE A 34 -15.44 -10.16 -1.61
N LEU A 35 -14.45 -10.50 -0.79
CA LEU A 35 -14.67 -11.04 0.55
C LEU A 35 -15.29 -10.01 1.50
N ASN A 36 -15.00 -8.73 1.32
CA ASN A 36 -15.54 -7.68 2.19
C ASN A 36 -17.06 -7.50 2.05
N VAL A 37 -17.67 -7.89 0.92
CA VAL A 37 -19.07 -7.57 0.59
C VAL A 37 -19.99 -8.81 0.69
N GLN A 38 -19.58 -9.85 1.42
CA GLN A 38 -20.34 -11.11 1.49
C GLN A 38 -21.61 -11.02 2.34
N THR A 39 -21.65 -10.14 3.33
CA THR A 39 -22.82 -9.97 4.21
C THR A 39 -23.66 -8.76 3.78
N PRO A 40 -24.98 -8.78 4.02
CA PRO A 40 -25.86 -7.66 3.68
C PRO A 40 -25.46 -6.37 4.43
N ASP A 41 -25.03 -6.49 5.69
CA ASP A 41 -24.58 -5.35 6.49
C ASP A 41 -23.31 -4.72 5.93
N ALA A 42 -22.34 -5.54 5.51
CA ALA A 42 -21.12 -5.04 4.90
C ALA A 42 -21.39 -4.38 3.55
N ARG A 43 -22.34 -4.92 2.78
CA ARG A 43 -22.78 -4.31 1.51
C ARG A 43 -23.49 -2.98 1.72
N PHE A 44 -24.34 -2.87 2.73
CA PHE A 44 -24.97 -1.60 3.11
C PHE A 44 -23.93 -0.55 3.47
N MET A 45 -22.97 -0.90 4.33
CA MET A 45 -21.90 0.01 4.74
C MET A 45 -21.00 0.43 3.57
N ASP A 46 -20.69 -0.48 2.65
CA ASP A 46 -19.89 -0.16 1.46
C ASP A 46 -20.58 0.89 0.56
N ILE A 47 -21.89 0.75 0.33
CA ILE A 47 -22.69 1.73 -0.43
C ILE A 47 -22.73 3.08 0.30
N ALA A 48 -23.05 3.06 1.59
CA ALA A 48 -23.15 4.27 2.41
C ALA A 48 -21.83 5.04 2.44
N MET A 49 -20.70 4.35 2.61
CA MET A 49 -19.38 4.95 2.60
C MET A 49 -18.99 5.49 1.22
N CYS A 50 -19.34 4.79 0.12
CA CYS A 50 -19.10 5.31 -1.23
C CYS A 50 -19.81 6.65 -1.45
N ILE A 51 -21.09 6.73 -1.08
CA ILE A 51 -21.87 7.96 -1.19
C ILE A 51 -21.30 9.04 -0.26
N HIS A 52 -20.91 8.69 0.97
CA HIS A 52 -20.37 9.67 1.92
C HIS A 52 -19.03 10.26 1.48
N TYR A 53 -18.09 9.42 1.03
CA TYR A 53 -16.74 9.88 0.66
C TYR A 53 -16.65 10.47 -0.74
N ARG A 54 -17.43 9.95 -1.71
CA ARG A 54 -17.31 10.33 -3.12
C ARG A 54 -18.51 11.11 -3.64
N GLY A 55 -19.63 11.11 -2.92
CA GLY A 55 -20.90 11.68 -3.40
C GLY A 55 -21.62 10.82 -4.44
N ASP A 56 -21.07 9.67 -4.83
CA ASP A 56 -21.60 8.79 -5.86
C ASP A 56 -21.34 7.32 -5.52
N TYR A 57 -22.20 6.44 -6.01
CA TYR A 57 -22.04 5.00 -5.86
C TYR A 57 -21.16 4.44 -6.97
N GLN A 58 -19.97 3.99 -6.59
CA GLN A 58 -19.09 3.29 -7.52
C GLN A 58 -19.48 1.81 -7.60
N THR A 59 -19.76 1.31 -8.79
CA THR A 59 -20.12 -0.10 -8.96
C THR A 59 -18.93 -1.01 -8.65
N PHE A 60 -19.25 -2.23 -8.22
CA PHE A 60 -18.24 -3.23 -7.88
C PHE A 60 -17.37 -3.61 -9.09
N ASN A 61 -17.97 -3.70 -10.28
CA ASN A 61 -17.24 -4.00 -11.52
C ASN A 61 -16.24 -2.89 -11.88
N ASP A 62 -16.62 -1.62 -11.72
CA ASP A 62 -15.72 -0.49 -11.99
C ASP A 62 -14.53 -0.49 -11.02
N ARG A 63 -14.75 -0.89 -9.77
CA ARG A 63 -13.67 -1.04 -8.78
C ARG A 63 -12.70 -2.16 -9.19
N LEU A 64 -13.23 -3.32 -9.59
CA LEU A 64 -12.39 -4.42 -10.05
C LEU A 64 -11.58 -4.06 -11.31
N ALA A 65 -12.19 -3.36 -12.25
CA ALA A 65 -11.52 -2.89 -13.47
C ALA A 65 -10.39 -1.89 -13.16
N LYS A 66 -10.53 -1.05 -12.12
CA LYS A 66 -9.45 -0.15 -11.67
C LYS A 66 -8.22 -0.89 -11.14
N PHE A 67 -8.37 -2.13 -10.64
CA PHE A 67 -7.20 -2.91 -10.24
C PHE A 67 -6.43 -3.46 -11.44
N ASP A 68 -7.10 -3.68 -12.58
CA ASP A 68 -6.46 -4.16 -13.81
C ASP A 68 -5.57 -3.11 -14.49
N SER A 69 -5.82 -1.82 -14.23
CA SER A 69 -4.96 -0.75 -14.74
C SER A 69 -3.64 -0.61 -13.97
N VAL A 70 -3.46 -1.34 -12.86
CA VAL A 70 -2.23 -1.30 -12.06
C VAL A 70 -1.14 -2.12 -12.75
N THR A 71 -0.24 -1.42 -13.43
CA THR A 71 0.96 -1.99 -14.04
C THR A 71 2.19 -1.83 -13.14
N LEU A 72 3.26 -2.53 -13.49
CA LEU A 72 4.55 -2.43 -12.78
C LEU A 72 5.10 -1.00 -12.78
N ASP A 73 4.97 -0.28 -13.90
CA ASP A 73 5.46 1.10 -14.02
C ASP A 73 4.63 2.06 -13.17
N VAL A 74 3.30 1.89 -13.14
CA VAL A 74 2.41 2.66 -12.26
C VAL A 74 2.79 2.43 -10.80
N LEU A 75 3.02 1.18 -10.41
CA LEU A 75 3.41 0.87 -9.03
C LEU A 75 4.75 1.52 -8.65
N ARG A 76 5.76 1.45 -9.53
CA ARG A 76 7.07 2.09 -9.31
C ARG A 76 6.95 3.60 -9.19
N ASN A 77 6.18 4.24 -10.08
CA ASN A 77 5.96 5.69 -10.03
C ASN A 77 5.25 6.13 -8.73
N VAL A 78 4.27 5.35 -8.27
CA VAL A 78 3.58 5.61 -7.01
C VAL A 78 4.50 5.37 -5.81
N ALA A 79 5.29 4.28 -5.82
CA ALA A 79 6.26 3.99 -4.78
C ALA A 79 7.33 5.10 -4.69
N ASP A 80 7.83 5.59 -5.82
CA ASP A 80 8.78 6.70 -5.86
C ASP A 80 8.17 7.98 -5.29
N LYS A 81 6.90 8.26 -5.62
CA LYS A 81 6.22 9.47 -5.15
C LYS A 81 5.95 9.47 -3.64
N TYR A 82 5.54 8.33 -3.08
CA TYR A 82 5.03 8.27 -1.70
C TYR A 82 5.98 7.61 -0.70
N LEU A 83 6.94 6.80 -1.15
CA LEU A 83 7.89 6.11 -0.28
C LEU A 83 9.30 6.65 -0.45
N TYR A 84 9.78 6.80 -1.68
CA TYR A 84 11.18 7.14 -1.93
C TYR A 84 11.51 8.57 -1.47
N ASP A 85 12.56 8.67 -0.65
CA ASP A 85 13.08 9.91 -0.06
C ASP A 85 12.03 10.75 0.72
N GLN A 86 10.94 10.10 1.17
CA GLN A 86 9.92 10.75 1.99
C GLN A 86 10.24 10.64 3.48
N CYS A 87 9.87 11.66 4.26
CA CYS A 87 10.03 11.66 5.71
C CYS A 87 8.92 10.81 6.36
N PRO A 88 9.24 9.68 7.02
CA PRO A 88 8.24 8.86 7.67
C PRO A 88 7.77 9.50 8.97
N VAL A 89 6.58 9.13 9.44
CA VAL A 89 6.11 9.43 10.80
C VAL A 89 6.18 8.14 11.62
N VAL A 90 6.81 8.21 12.79
CA VAL A 90 7.10 7.04 13.62
C VAL A 90 6.44 7.23 14.97
N VAL A 91 5.56 6.30 15.34
CA VAL A 91 4.94 6.23 16.67
C VAL A 91 5.25 4.87 17.23
N ALA A 92 5.84 4.83 18.42
CA ALA A 92 6.22 3.60 19.10
C ALA A 92 5.84 3.68 20.58
N LEU A 93 5.28 2.60 21.11
CA LEU A 93 4.80 2.49 22.49
C LEU A 93 5.32 1.18 23.10
N GLY A 94 5.68 1.20 24.38
CA GLY A 94 6.20 0.03 25.10
C GLY A 94 7.73 -0.03 25.16
N ARG A 95 8.32 -1.23 25.04
CA ARG A 95 9.77 -1.47 25.13
C ARG A 95 10.45 -1.16 23.79
N ILE A 96 10.83 0.09 23.60
CA ILE A 96 11.32 0.64 22.33
C ILE A 96 12.84 0.93 22.33
N GLU A 97 13.58 0.34 23.27
CA GLU A 97 15.03 0.54 23.44
C GLU A 97 15.85 0.19 22.18
N ASN A 98 15.35 -0.74 21.36
CA ASN A 98 15.98 -1.17 20.10
C ASN A 98 15.35 -0.48 18.86
N LEU A 99 14.49 0.52 19.05
CA LEU A 99 13.97 1.32 17.94
C LEU A 99 15.09 2.28 17.47
N PRO A 100 15.48 2.25 16.19
CA PRO A 100 16.48 3.19 15.67
C PRO A 100 15.97 4.63 15.76
N ASP A 101 16.91 5.56 15.97
CA ASP A 101 16.64 6.99 15.94
C ASP A 101 16.06 7.42 14.58
N TYR A 102 15.31 8.52 14.58
CA TYR A 102 14.63 9.05 13.41
C TYR A 102 15.59 9.29 12.25
N ASN A 103 16.81 9.76 12.53
CA ASN A 103 17.82 10.01 11.51
C ASN A 103 18.17 8.75 10.73
N PHE A 104 18.33 7.61 11.42
CA PHE A 104 18.57 6.32 10.75
C PHE A 104 17.36 5.91 9.92
N LEU A 105 16.14 6.05 10.48
CA LEU A 105 14.93 5.73 9.74
C LEU A 105 14.79 6.57 8.48
N ARG A 106 15.12 7.86 8.52
CA ARG A 106 15.07 8.74 7.35
C ARG A 106 16.14 8.40 6.30
N ILE A 107 17.34 8.03 6.73
CA ILE A 107 18.43 7.63 5.83
C ILE A 107 18.07 6.37 5.05
N TYR A 108 17.35 5.42 5.65
CA TYR A 108 16.94 4.18 4.97
C TYR A 108 15.76 4.35 4.00
N MET A 109 15.20 5.57 3.86
CA MET A 109 14.14 5.86 2.90
C MET A 109 14.65 6.18 1.49
N TYR A 110 15.97 6.13 1.27
CA TYR A 110 16.56 6.21 -0.07
C TYR A 110 17.73 5.24 -0.17
N GLN A 111 18.14 4.94 -1.40
CA GLN A 111 19.31 4.11 -1.69
C GLN A 111 20.27 4.89 -2.57
N PHE A 112 21.54 4.98 -2.17
CA PHE A 112 22.59 5.59 -2.99
C PHE A 112 22.84 4.85 -4.30
N ARG A 113 22.43 3.58 -4.39
CA ARG A 113 22.52 2.75 -5.59
C ARG A 113 21.13 2.22 -5.90
N ARG A 114 20.57 2.66 -7.02
CA ARG A 114 19.28 2.22 -7.56
C ARG A 114 19.50 1.33 -8.78
#